data_AF-A0A918DV30-F1
#
_entry.id   AF-A0A918DV30-F1
#
_cell.length_a   1.000
_cell.length_b   1.000
_cell.length_c   1.000
_cell.angle_alpha   90.00
_cell.angle_beta   90.00
_cell.angle_gamma   90.00
#
_symmetry.space_group_name_H-M   'P 1'
#
loop_
_entity.id
_entity.type
_entity.pdbx_description
1 polymer ?
#
loop_
_entity_poly.entity_id
_entity_poly.type
_entity_poly.pdbx_seq_one_letter_code
_entity_poly.pdbx_strand_id
1 'polypeptide(L)'
;MPVKHQLLREAAEKEALASTFTRYAQTVADAFAGIPSKPSDSEPFWKGPASERYLTHAVRLRREMSDLEDSCLTTAENLRRRARQLREEAAKVPDPI
;
A
#
# COMPACT_ATOMS: atom_id res chain seq x y z
N MET A 1 -23.25 -25.93 -9.02
CA MET A 1 -21.80 -25.78 -8.73
C MET A 1 -21.07 -24.58 -9.38
N PRO A 2 -21.70 -23.46 -9.81
CA PRO A 2 -20.93 -22.27 -10.21
C PRO A 2 -20.64 -21.31 -9.03
N VAL A 3 -21.55 -21.19 -8.07
CA VAL A 3 -21.52 -20.13 -7.05
C VAL A 3 -20.35 -20.29 -6.05
N LYS A 4 -20.13 -21.49 -5.48
CA LYS A 4 -19.00 -21.73 -4.56
C LYS A 4 -17.64 -21.47 -5.23
N HIS A 5 -17.45 -21.95 -6.46
CA HIS A 5 -16.23 -21.71 -7.23
C HIS A 5 -16.06 -20.22 -7.61
N GLN A 6 -17.14 -19.52 -7.93
CA GLN A 6 -17.12 -18.07 -8.18
C GLN A 6 -16.69 -17.28 -6.93
N LEU A 7 -17.25 -17.58 -5.76
CA LEU A 7 -16.88 -16.94 -4.50
C LEU A 7 -15.40 -17.15 -4.16
N LEU A 8 -14.90 -18.38 -4.31
CA LEU A 8 -13.48 -18.69 -4.07
C LEU A 8 -12.56 -18.00 -5.07
N ARG A 9 -12.95 -17.93 -6.33
CA ARG A 9 -12.20 -17.20 -7.36
C ARG A 9 -12.13 -15.71 -7.04
N GLU A 10 -13.26 -15.10 -6.69
CA GLU A 10 -13.30 -13.68 -6.33
C GLU A 10 -12.46 -13.39 -5.08
N ALA A 11 -12.50 -14.27 -4.08
CA ALA A 11 -11.64 -14.17 -2.90
C ALA A 11 -10.15 -14.21 -3.27
N ALA A 12 -9.74 -15.07 -4.19
CA ALA A 12 -8.37 -15.16 -4.67
C ALA A 12 -7.95 -13.89 -5.45
N GLU A 13 -8.82 -13.38 -6.32
CA GLU A 13 -8.58 -12.14 -7.07
C GLU A 13 -8.40 -10.94 -6.13
N LYS A 14 -9.21 -10.83 -5.08
CA LYS A 14 -9.05 -9.76 -4.07
C LYS A 14 -7.75 -9.88 -3.28
N GLU A 15 -7.32 -11.09 -2.92
CA GLU A 15 -6.03 -11.30 -2.25
C GLU A 15 -4.83 -10.98 -3.14
N ALA A 16 -4.91 -11.35 -4.43
CA ALA A 16 -3.88 -10.99 -5.39
C ALA A 16 -3.74 -9.46 -5.49
N LEU A 17 -4.86 -8.74 -5.60
CA LEU A 17 -4.85 -7.28 -5.62
C LEU A 17 -4.34 -6.67 -4.31
N ALA A 18 -4.71 -7.22 -3.15
CA ALA A 18 -4.19 -6.77 -1.85
C ALA A 18 -2.67 -6.92 -1.75
N SER A 19 -2.13 -8.01 -2.29
CA SER A 19 -0.69 -8.26 -2.35
C SER A 19 0.03 -7.25 -3.25
N THR A 20 -0.60 -6.87 -4.37
CA THR A 20 -0.11 -5.79 -5.24
C THR A 20 -0.05 -4.45 -4.51
N PHE A 21 -1.12 -4.05 -3.81
CA PHE A 21 -1.11 -2.80 -3.03
C PHE A 21 -0.06 -2.80 -1.91
N THR A 22 0.12 -3.94 -1.23
CA THR A 22 1.16 -4.07 -0.19
C THR A 22 2.56 -3.87 -0.78
N ARG A 23 2.81 -4.44 -1.97
CA ARG A 23 4.08 -4.25 -2.68
C ARG A 23 4.31 -2.81 -3.10
N TYR A 24 3.27 -2.13 -3.59
CA TYR A 24 3.36 -0.73 -3.97
C TYR A 24 3.66 0.18 -2.77
N ALA A 25 3.00 -0.05 -1.62
CA ALA A 25 3.32 0.65 -0.39
C ALA A 25 4.82 0.56 -0.07
N GLN A 26 5.37 -0.67 -0.12
CA GLN A 26 6.79 -0.89 0.13
C GLN A 26 7.70 -0.25 -0.93
N THR A 27 7.33 -0.32 -2.20
CA THR A 27 8.11 0.31 -3.29
C THR A 27 8.15 1.84 -3.15
N VAL A 28 7.05 2.46 -2.71
CA VAL A 28 7.00 3.89 -2.43
C VAL A 28 7.92 4.24 -1.26
N ALA A 29 7.85 3.50 -0.16
CA ALA A 29 8.74 3.71 0.99
C ALA A 29 10.22 3.60 0.59
N ASP A 30 10.56 2.56 -0.18
CA ASP A 30 11.93 2.30 -0.63
C ASP A 30 12.46 3.38 -1.59
N ALA A 31 11.62 3.87 -2.51
CA ALA A 31 12.02 4.92 -3.47
C ALA A 31 12.39 6.25 -2.79
N PHE A 32 11.79 6.53 -1.62
CA PHE A 32 12.04 7.76 -0.86
C PHE A 32 13.03 7.57 0.30
N ALA A 33 13.48 6.34 0.52
CA ALA A 33 14.55 6.03 1.44
C ALA A 33 15.85 6.69 0.97
N GLY A 34 16.57 7.34 1.88
CA GLY A 34 17.84 8.00 1.58
C GLY A 34 17.73 9.40 0.93
N ILE A 35 16.53 9.87 0.57
CA ILE A 35 16.35 11.27 0.13
C ILE A 35 16.54 12.19 1.35
N PRO A 36 17.48 13.16 1.29
CA PRO A 36 17.66 14.16 2.34
C PRO A 36 16.37 14.96 2.51
N SER A 37 15.80 14.90 3.71
CA SER A 37 14.51 15.54 4.00
C SER A 37 14.50 16.16 5.39
N LYS A 38 15.62 16.09 6.11
CA LYS A 38 15.86 16.84 7.33
C LYS A 38 17.01 17.82 7.11
N PRO A 39 17.00 18.98 7.79
CA PRO A 39 18.11 19.92 7.72
C PRO A 39 19.46 19.26 8.04
N SER A 40 19.50 18.38 9.04
CA SER A 40 20.69 17.60 9.41
C SER A 40 21.28 16.73 8.30
N ASP A 41 20.47 16.32 7.32
CA ASP A 41 20.90 15.42 6.25
C ASP A 41 21.74 16.17 5.18
N SER A 42 21.53 17.49 5.04
CA SER A 42 22.16 18.30 3.99
C SER A 42 23.04 19.43 4.50
N GLU A 43 22.76 19.98 5.70
CA GLU A 43 23.50 21.11 6.28
C GLU A 43 25.03 20.96 6.29
N PRO A 44 25.63 19.79 6.53
CA PRO A 44 27.09 19.65 6.52
C PRO A 44 27.72 19.86 5.14
N PHE A 45 26.97 19.65 4.06
CA PHE A 45 27.48 19.60 2.68
C PHE A 45 26.90 20.68 1.78
N TRP A 46 25.68 21.15 2.07
CA TRP A 46 24.93 22.06 1.22
C TRP A 46 24.04 23.01 2.02
N LYS A 47 24.40 24.30 1.98
CA LYS A 47 23.74 25.38 2.72
C LYS A 47 23.21 26.48 1.80
N GLY A 48 22.32 27.30 2.35
CA GLY A 48 21.79 28.50 1.73
C GLY A 48 20.40 28.31 1.12
N PRO A 49 19.83 29.37 0.51
CA PRO A 49 18.42 29.40 0.13
C PRO A 49 17.98 28.29 -0.83
N ALA A 50 18.90 27.76 -1.64
CA ALA A 50 18.61 26.64 -2.54
C ALA A 50 18.39 25.32 -1.78
N SER A 51 19.18 25.05 -0.73
CA SER A 51 19.02 23.84 0.08
C SER A 51 17.76 23.90 0.95
N GLU A 52 17.40 25.08 1.45
CA GLU A 52 16.15 25.31 2.19
C GLU A 52 14.90 25.05 1.32
N ARG A 53 14.89 25.54 0.07
CA ARG A 53 13.80 25.28 -0.88
C ARG A 53 13.68 23.80 -1.21
N TYR A 54 14.80 23.14 -1.44
CA TYR A 54 14.84 21.70 -1.67
C TYR A 54 14.27 20.94 -0.46
N LEU A 55 14.73 21.23 0.76
CA LEU A 55 14.25 20.58 1.98
C LEU A 55 12.75 20.76 2.18
N THR A 56 12.25 21.98 1.97
CA THR A 56 10.81 22.26 2.05
C THR A 56 10.01 21.38 1.09
N HIS A 57 10.50 21.23 -0.15
CA HIS A 57 9.87 20.38 -1.15
C HIS A 57 9.98 18.89 -0.79
N ALA A 58 11.16 18.43 -0.36
CA ALA A 58 11.40 17.04 0.02
C ALA A 58 10.54 16.60 1.21
N VAL A 59 10.38 17.45 2.23
CA VAL A 59 9.50 17.19 3.38
C VAL A 59 8.05 17.07 2.93
N ARG A 60 7.58 17.99 2.08
CA ARG A 60 6.21 17.95 1.56
C ARG A 60 5.97 16.67 0.76
N LEU A 61 6.86 16.35 -0.17
CA LEU A 61 6.74 15.17 -1.01
C LEU A 61 6.76 13.89 -0.16
N ARG A 62 7.61 13.82 0.86
CA ARG A 62 7.63 12.67 1.79
C ARG A 62 6.29 12.48 2.52
N ARG A 63 5.60 13.56 2.90
CA ARG A 63 4.26 13.47 3.51
C ARG A 63 3.23 12.93 2.51
N GLU A 64 3.20 13.50 1.30
CA GLU A 64 2.27 13.06 0.25
C GLU A 64 2.49 11.57 -0.11
N MET A 65 3.73 11.09 -0.09
CA MET A 65 4.05 9.67 -0.31
C MET A 65 3.66 8.78 0.86
N SER A 66 3.81 9.25 2.10
CA SER A 66 3.32 8.54 3.29
C SER A 66 1.80 8.35 3.23
N ASP A 67 1.05 9.39 2.81
CA ASP A 67 -0.40 9.30 2.66
C ASP A 67 -0.80 8.27 1.58
N LEU A 68 -0.01 8.17 0.50
CA LEU A 68 -0.22 7.18 -0.55
C LEU A 68 0.12 5.75 -0.08
N GLU A 69 1.19 5.59 0.70
CA GLU A 69 1.56 4.33 1.35
C GLU A 69 0.42 3.84 2.24
N ASP A 70 -0.06 4.69 3.15
CA ASP A 70 -1.17 4.39 4.06
C ASP A 70 -2.46 4.03 3.31
N SER A 71 -2.74 4.72 2.21
CA SER A 71 -3.87 4.43 1.33
C SER A 71 -3.77 3.05 0.68
N CYS A 72 -2.57 2.65 0.23
CA CYS A 72 -2.31 1.31 -0.31
C CYS A 72 -2.50 0.24 0.77
N LEU A 73 -1.93 0.43 1.96
CA LEU A 73 -2.03 -0.51 3.07
C LEU A 73 -3.48 -0.70 3.54
N THR A 74 -4.21 0.41 3.71
CA THR A 74 -5.64 0.40 4.08
C THR A 74 -6.48 -0.33 3.03
N THR A 75 -6.22 -0.08 1.75
CA THR A 75 -6.92 -0.75 0.64
C THR A 75 -6.61 -2.25 0.63
N ALA A 76 -5.35 -2.63 0.81
CA ALA A 76 -4.94 -4.03 0.90
C ALA A 76 -5.62 -4.75 2.06
N GLU A 77 -5.72 -4.12 3.23
CA GLU A 77 -6.40 -4.70 4.38
C GLU A 77 -7.90 -4.90 4.12
N ASN A 78 -8.57 -3.89 3.55
CA ASN A 78 -9.99 -3.97 3.18
C ASN A 78 -10.25 -5.11 2.18
N LEU A 79 -9.39 -5.27 1.18
CA LEU A 79 -9.47 -6.38 0.23
C LEU A 79 -9.30 -7.75 0.91
N ARG A 80 -8.34 -7.88 1.84
CA ARG A 80 -8.15 -9.13 2.62
C ARG A 80 -9.34 -9.44 3.53
N ARG A 81 -9.96 -8.41 4.14
CA ARG A 81 -11.20 -8.60 4.93
C ARG A 81 -12.34 -9.12 4.04
N ARG A 82 -12.54 -8.52 2.86
CA ARG A 82 -13.56 -8.98 1.90
C ARG A 82 -13.28 -10.39 1.37
N ALA A 83 -12.02 -10.72 1.06
CA ALA A 83 -11.65 -12.05 0.62
C ALA A 83 -11.94 -13.13 1.68
N ARG A 84 -11.72 -12.82 2.97
CA ARG A 84 -12.09 -13.70 4.09
C ARG A 84 -13.59 -13.92 4.15
N GLN A 85 -14.40 -12.85 4.07
CA GLN A 85 -15.86 -12.95 4.04
C GLN A 85 -16.35 -13.84 2.90
N LEU A 86 -15.79 -13.69 1.68
CA LEU A 86 -16.14 -14.53 0.53
C LEU A 86 -15.81 -16.01 0.74
N ARG A 87 -14.70 -16.33 1.43
CA ARG A 87 -14.37 -17.72 1.79
C ARG A 87 -15.32 -18.28 2.83
N GLU A 88 -15.70 -17.48 3.82
CA GLU A 88 -16.69 -17.86 4.83
C GLU A 88 -18.07 -18.10 4.19
N GLU A 89 -18.46 -17.28 3.22
CA GLU A 89 -19.67 -17.49 2.43
C GLU A 89 -19.59 -18.76 1.59
N ALA A 90 -18.46 -19.00 0.89
CA ALA A 90 -18.25 -20.21 0.11
C ALA A 90 -18.32 -21.49 0.97
N ALA A 91 -17.86 -21.42 2.23
CA ALA A 91 -17.92 -22.55 3.17
C ALA A 91 -19.36 -22.86 3.64
N LYS A 92 -20.28 -21.89 3.57
CA LYS A 92 -21.71 -22.06 3.90
C LYS A 92 -22.51 -22.64 2.73
N VAL A 93 -21.96 -22.66 1.52
CA VAL A 93 -22.63 -23.24 0.35
C VAL A 93 -22.50 -24.77 0.40
N PRO A 94 -23.61 -25.53 0.47
CA PRO A 94 -23.57 -26.99 0.51
C PRO A 94 -22.92 -27.57 -0.75
N ASP A 95 -22.13 -28.63 -0.60
CA ASP A 95 -21.69 -29.43 -1.74
C ASP A 95 -22.88 -30.25 -2.27
N PRO A 96 -23.09 -30.33 -3.59
CA PRO A 96 -24.12 -31.17 -4.15
C PRO A 96 -23.78 -32.64 -3.91
N ILE A 97 -24.81 -33.40 -3.55
CA ILE A 97 -24.82 -34.86 -3.51
C ILE A 97 -24.64 -35.41 -4.93
#